data_AF-A0A3A6PX24-F1
#
_entry.id   AF-A0A3A6PX24-F1
#
_cell.length_a   1.000
_cell.length_b   1.000
_cell.length_c   1.000
_cell.angle_alpha   90.00
_cell.angle_beta   90.00
_cell.angle_gamma   90.00
#
_symmetry.space_group_name_H-M   'P 1'
#
loop_
_entity.id
_entity.type
_entity.pdbx_description
1 polymer ?
#
loop_
_entity_poly.entity_id
_entity_poly.type
_entity_poly.pdbx_seq_one_letter_code
_entity_poly.pdbx_strand_id
1 'polypeptide(L)'
;MTSAEAYDGTYSQAIAQEGSTEPGEYARITTDVVHPFDSAKAVQLNFRAKIPSLALARITAKLEFYDDQGMYISNAYKEITNTTVSFTVFELYTLIPDNTQKVAIILGGEVTDYGGYYRVYIDDVSLTEQAANMNQTQVGIVSGELRFSTLSGSFLDVKLTNSGIMETVATTTAAITDDTGRAEGWNLKISATNFISDELNDPSSEGQAAYALMIPISAMKLETSSVNHVAGQQVHPVHGPVAHSITVSGSSQTIVKADPGFGSGSYQVVIGYRLVIPKTLQIVSQSGTGSKFKVGDYVGARSSIYTATLNFSAGTGL
;
A
#
# COMPACT_ATOMS: atom_id res chain seq x y z
N MET A 1 23.61 14.09 16.06
CA MET A 1 23.64 13.28 14.83
C MET A 1 24.23 11.93 15.17
N THR A 2 23.48 10.87 14.93
CA THR A 2 23.96 9.49 15.10
C THR A 2 24.52 9.01 13.76
N SER A 3 25.45 8.05 13.75
CA SER A 3 26.08 7.55 12.50
C SER A 3 25.09 6.95 11.48
N ALA A 4 23.83 6.73 11.87
CA ALA A 4 22.75 6.20 11.02
C ALA A 4 22.18 7.24 10.03
N GLU A 5 22.67 8.48 10.05
CA GLU A 5 22.15 9.61 9.28
C GLU A 5 23.07 10.06 8.14
N ALA A 6 24.30 9.54 8.04
CA ALA A 6 25.25 9.89 6.97
C ALA A 6 25.57 8.70 6.07
N TYR A 7 25.88 8.93 4.79
CA TYR A 7 26.39 7.90 3.92
C TYR A 7 27.87 7.64 4.25
N ASP A 8 28.27 6.36 4.35
CA ASP A 8 29.61 5.90 4.74
C ASP A 8 30.18 6.50 6.04
N GLY A 9 29.32 7.01 6.94
CA GLY A 9 29.72 7.48 8.27
C GLY A 9 30.39 8.86 8.30
N THR A 10 30.30 9.65 7.22
CA THR A 10 30.88 10.99 7.13
C THR A 10 29.92 12.04 7.72
N TYR A 11 29.25 12.83 6.88
CA TYR A 11 28.25 13.83 7.28
C TYR A 11 27.23 14.03 6.16
N SER A 12 25.94 14.02 6.48
CA SER A 12 24.87 14.40 5.54
C SER A 12 24.33 15.79 5.86
N GLN A 13 23.75 16.47 4.87
CA GLN A 13 22.92 17.65 5.10
C GLN A 13 21.46 17.24 5.31
N ALA A 14 20.83 17.72 6.38
CA ALA A 14 19.43 17.45 6.66
C ALA A 14 18.57 18.66 6.27
N ILE A 15 17.47 18.40 5.57
CA ILE A 15 16.37 19.35 5.37
C ILE A 15 15.13 18.72 5.98
N ALA A 16 14.45 19.45 6.86
CA ALA A 16 13.25 18.95 7.51
C ALA A 16 12.25 20.08 7.74
N GLN A 17 10.98 19.72 7.63
CA GLN A 17 9.84 20.51 8.08
C GLN A 17 8.93 19.59 8.89
N GLU A 18 8.61 19.97 10.12
CA GLU A 18 7.81 19.19 11.06
C GLU A 18 6.72 20.07 11.70
N GLY A 19 5.52 19.55 11.92
CA GLY A 19 4.46 20.22 12.69
C GLY A 19 3.29 20.78 11.88
N SER A 20 2.67 21.85 12.39
CA SER A 20 1.51 22.54 11.80
C SER A 20 1.95 23.47 10.66
N THR A 21 2.25 22.87 9.52
CA THR A 21 2.76 23.56 8.33
C THR A 21 1.62 24.03 7.43
N GLU A 22 1.87 25.11 6.70
CA GLU A 22 0.98 25.65 5.68
C GLU A 22 1.44 25.22 4.27
N PRO A 23 0.50 25.03 3.32
CA PRO A 23 0.85 24.79 1.92
C PRO A 23 1.77 25.90 1.38
N GLY A 24 2.85 25.51 0.72
CA GLY A 24 3.86 26.42 0.15
C GLY A 24 5.04 26.71 1.09
N GLU A 25 5.05 26.23 2.33
CA GLU A 25 6.26 26.25 3.15
C GLU A 25 7.35 25.38 2.52
N TYR A 26 8.57 25.91 2.42
CA TYR A 26 9.70 25.21 1.82
C TYR A 26 11.00 25.47 2.57
N ALA A 27 11.87 24.47 2.54
CA ALA A 27 13.27 24.58 2.97
C ALA A 27 14.15 23.99 1.89
N ARG A 28 15.27 24.67 1.60
CA ARG A 28 16.17 24.30 0.51
C ARG A 28 17.61 24.61 0.83
N ILE A 29 18.49 23.84 0.21
CA ILE A 29 19.92 24.09 0.09
C ILE A 29 20.16 24.54 -1.33
N THR A 30 20.91 25.63 -1.49
CA THR A 30 21.32 26.15 -2.79
C THR A 30 22.84 26.21 -2.85
N THR A 31 23.41 25.76 -3.96
CA THR A 31 24.85 25.85 -4.23
C THR A 31 25.05 26.33 -5.65
N ASP A 32 25.76 27.45 -5.79
CA ASP A 32 26.09 28.01 -7.09
C ASP A 32 27.42 27.42 -7.58
N VAL A 33 27.41 26.91 -8.81
CA VAL A 33 28.60 26.45 -9.53
C VAL A 33 28.88 27.47 -10.63
N VAL A 34 29.99 28.20 -10.48
CA VAL A 34 30.42 29.23 -11.43
C VAL A 34 31.67 28.74 -12.15
N HIS A 35 31.51 28.34 -13.40
CA HIS A 35 32.60 28.10 -14.35
C HIS A 35 32.04 28.22 -15.78
N PRO A 36 32.90 28.38 -16.81
CA PRO A 36 32.43 28.36 -18.19
C PRO A 36 31.81 26.99 -18.49
N PHE A 37 30.53 26.96 -18.88
CA PHE A 37 29.85 25.75 -19.29
C PHE A 37 29.87 25.65 -20.81
N ASP A 38 30.10 24.45 -21.34
CA ASP A 38 30.07 24.21 -22.79
C ASP A 38 28.63 23.85 -23.19
N SER A 39 27.96 24.72 -23.96
CA SER A 39 26.58 24.46 -24.38
C SER A 39 26.42 23.27 -25.34
N ALA A 40 27.53 22.73 -25.87
CA ALA A 40 27.53 21.46 -26.59
C ALA A 40 27.56 20.22 -25.68
N LYS A 41 27.53 20.40 -24.35
CA LYS A 41 27.55 19.33 -23.35
C LYS A 41 26.23 19.24 -22.57
N ALA A 42 26.12 18.16 -21.81
CA ALA A 42 25.09 17.96 -20.81
C ALA A 42 25.68 18.03 -19.41
N VAL A 43 24.83 18.28 -18.42
CA VAL A 43 25.17 18.11 -17.01
C VAL A 43 24.38 16.95 -16.41
N GLN A 44 25.04 16.16 -15.58
CA GLN A 44 24.43 15.17 -14.71
C GLN A 44 24.65 15.58 -13.26
N LEU A 45 23.55 15.85 -12.55
CA LEU A 45 23.52 15.97 -11.10
C LEU A 45 23.27 14.59 -10.50
N ASN A 46 24.20 14.10 -9.69
CA ASN A 46 24.06 12.89 -8.90
C ASN A 46 24.07 13.26 -7.42
N PHE A 47 23.20 12.65 -6.63
CA PHE A 47 23.19 12.80 -5.18
C PHE A 47 22.61 11.55 -4.53
N ARG A 48 22.96 11.32 -3.27
CA ARG A 48 22.34 10.29 -2.44
C ARG A 48 21.36 10.95 -1.49
N ALA A 49 20.18 10.35 -1.33
CA ALA A 49 19.22 10.81 -0.34
C ALA A 49 18.55 9.68 0.45
N LYS A 50 18.36 9.92 1.75
CA LYS A 50 17.54 9.11 2.65
C LYS A 50 16.34 9.93 3.09
N ILE A 51 15.12 9.45 2.82
CA ILE A 51 13.87 10.17 3.06
C ILE A 51 13.02 9.34 4.04
N PRO A 52 13.30 9.37 5.36
CA PRO A 52 12.56 8.56 6.32
C PRO A 52 11.09 8.99 6.50
N SER A 53 10.73 10.22 6.13
CA SER A 53 9.38 10.74 6.31
C SER A 53 9.03 11.73 5.19
N LEU A 54 7.84 11.53 4.61
CA LEU A 54 7.28 12.37 3.55
C LEU A 54 5.76 12.15 3.52
N ALA A 55 4.99 13.19 3.80
CA ALA A 55 3.54 13.17 3.65
C ALA A 55 3.03 14.57 3.33
N LEU A 56 2.09 14.68 2.38
CA LEU A 56 1.52 15.97 1.94
C LEU A 56 2.60 17.02 1.64
N ALA A 57 3.71 16.57 1.09
CA ALA A 57 4.88 17.34 0.72
C ALA A 57 5.60 16.65 -0.44
N ARG A 58 6.50 17.38 -1.11
CA ARG A 58 7.36 16.85 -2.17
C ARG A 58 8.80 17.27 -1.96
N ILE A 59 9.73 16.40 -2.35
CA ILE A 59 11.16 16.73 -2.42
C ILE A 59 11.50 17.03 -3.88
N THR A 60 12.31 18.07 -4.11
CA THR A 60 12.75 18.46 -5.45
C THR A 60 14.26 18.63 -5.52
N ALA A 61 14.83 18.19 -6.63
CA ALA A 61 16.18 18.53 -7.06
C ALA A 61 16.08 19.35 -8.35
N LYS A 62 16.68 20.54 -8.38
CA LYS A 62 16.63 21.46 -9.53
C LYS A 62 18.03 21.91 -9.92
N LEU A 63 18.22 22.09 -11.22
CA LEU A 63 19.32 22.83 -11.81
C LEU A 63 18.73 24.07 -12.47
N GLU A 64 19.13 25.25 -12.02
CA GLU A 64 18.76 26.52 -12.66
C GLU A 64 19.99 27.10 -13.37
N PHE A 65 19.80 27.51 -14.62
CA PHE A 65 20.86 27.99 -15.51
C PHE A 65 20.77 29.51 -15.64
N TYR A 66 21.91 30.19 -15.56
CA TYR A 66 22.02 31.64 -15.60
C TYR A 66 23.14 32.08 -16.55
N ASP A 67 22.98 33.25 -17.19
CA ASP A 67 24.01 33.87 -18.04
C ASP A 67 25.08 34.64 -17.25
N ASP A 68 26.00 35.33 -17.95
CA ASP A 68 27.07 36.15 -17.33
C ASP A 68 26.54 37.36 -16.57
N GLN A 69 25.34 37.85 -16.89
CA GLN A 69 24.69 38.94 -16.14
C GLN A 69 23.89 38.40 -14.93
N GLY A 70 23.83 37.08 -14.75
CA GLY A 70 23.05 36.44 -13.70
C GLY A 70 21.55 36.39 -13.99
N MET A 71 21.14 36.57 -15.25
CA MET A 71 19.75 36.42 -15.67
C MET A 71 19.41 34.93 -15.85
N TYR A 72 18.22 34.56 -15.42
CA TYR A 72 17.72 33.19 -15.53
C TYR A 72 17.48 32.81 -17.00
N ILE A 73 17.99 31.64 -17.41
CA ILE A 73 17.83 31.07 -18.75
C ILE A 73 16.77 29.98 -18.74
N SER A 74 16.98 28.92 -17.96
CA SER A 74 16.07 27.76 -17.89
C SER A 74 16.30 26.94 -16.61
N ASN A 75 15.53 25.87 -16.43
CA ASN A 75 15.77 24.88 -15.40
C ASN A 75 15.51 23.46 -15.88
N ALA A 76 16.10 22.51 -15.16
CA ALA A 76 15.69 21.10 -15.16
C ALA A 76 15.41 20.68 -13.72
N TYR A 77 14.46 19.77 -13.52
CA TYR A 77 14.14 19.30 -12.16
C TYR A 77 13.69 17.85 -12.11
N LYS A 78 13.80 17.29 -10.91
CA LYS A 78 13.30 15.97 -10.53
C LYS A 78 12.48 16.09 -9.26
N GLU A 79 11.26 15.57 -9.29
CA GLU A 79 10.41 15.43 -8.12
C GLU A 79 10.59 14.03 -7.51
N ILE A 80 10.62 13.96 -6.17
CA ILE A 80 10.72 12.72 -5.39
C ILE A 80 9.54 12.71 -4.41
N THR A 81 8.63 11.76 -4.60
CA THR A 81 7.35 11.66 -3.89
C THR A 81 7.25 10.48 -2.93
N ASN A 82 8.29 9.65 -2.86
CA ASN A 82 8.32 8.44 -2.03
C ASN A 82 9.39 8.53 -0.93
N THR A 83 9.14 7.84 0.18
CA THR A 83 10.12 7.66 1.26
C THR A 83 11.21 6.66 0.87
N THR A 84 12.35 6.70 1.55
CA THR A 84 13.42 5.71 1.41
C THR A 84 13.95 5.30 2.78
N VAL A 85 14.18 4.00 2.96
CA VAL A 85 14.68 3.41 4.22
C VAL A 85 16.20 3.58 4.34
N SER A 86 16.90 3.58 3.21
CA SER A 86 18.35 3.77 3.09
C SER A 86 18.68 4.91 2.11
N PHE A 87 19.95 5.31 2.06
CA PHE A 87 20.43 6.23 1.02
C PHE A 87 20.26 5.60 -0.37
N THR A 88 19.49 6.28 -1.21
CA THR A 88 19.24 5.92 -2.61
C THR A 88 19.92 6.94 -3.52
N VAL A 89 20.49 6.49 -4.64
CA VAL A 89 21.08 7.38 -5.65
C VAL A 89 19.96 7.98 -6.50
N PHE A 90 20.00 9.30 -6.65
CA PHE A 90 19.13 10.05 -7.54
C PHE A 90 19.96 10.79 -8.57
N GLU A 91 19.49 10.75 -9.81
CA GLU A 91 20.15 11.37 -10.96
C GLU A 91 19.18 12.33 -11.65
N LEU A 92 19.69 13.50 -12.06
CA LEU A 92 19.04 14.48 -12.91
C LEU A 92 19.99 14.83 -14.05
N TYR A 93 19.56 14.63 -15.29
CA TYR A 93 20.34 14.89 -16.49
C TYR A 93 19.65 15.94 -17.35
N THR A 94 20.42 16.89 -17.89
CA THR A 94 19.89 17.89 -18.84
C THR A 94 20.99 18.44 -19.73
N LEU A 95 20.62 18.91 -20.93
CA LEU A 95 21.49 19.72 -21.76
C LEU A 95 21.77 21.07 -21.09
N ILE A 96 22.97 21.59 -21.30
CA ILE A 96 23.34 22.94 -20.88
C ILE A 96 22.76 23.92 -21.92
N PRO A 97 21.91 24.88 -21.52
CA PRO A 97 21.44 25.93 -22.43
C PRO A 97 22.58 26.80 -22.95
N ASP A 98 22.42 27.32 -24.17
CA ASP A 98 23.34 28.32 -24.72
C ASP A 98 23.52 29.51 -23.77
N ASN A 99 24.74 30.05 -23.73
CA ASN A 99 25.13 31.20 -22.89
C ASN A 99 25.11 30.95 -21.37
N THR A 100 25.00 29.70 -20.90
CA THR A 100 25.11 29.40 -19.46
C THR A 100 26.51 29.73 -18.93
N GLN A 101 26.56 30.51 -17.84
CA GLN A 101 27.79 30.86 -17.11
C GLN A 101 27.74 30.47 -15.63
N LYS A 102 26.54 30.20 -15.12
CA LYS A 102 26.31 29.75 -13.75
C LYS A 102 25.19 28.72 -13.71
N VAL A 103 25.40 27.67 -12.92
CA VAL A 103 24.36 26.68 -12.59
C VAL A 103 24.14 26.70 -11.08
N ALA A 104 22.89 26.91 -10.66
CA ALA A 104 22.48 26.77 -9.27
C ALA A 104 21.88 25.38 -9.05
N ILE A 105 22.49 24.61 -8.15
CA ILE A 105 21.96 23.34 -7.67
C ILE A 105 21.05 23.65 -6.49
N ILE A 106 19.77 23.26 -6.58
CA ILE A 106 18.78 23.48 -5.52
C ILE A 106 18.19 22.13 -5.13
N LEU A 107 18.38 21.76 -3.86
CA LEU A 107 17.79 20.58 -3.27
C LEU A 107 16.87 21.03 -2.13
N GLY A 108 15.60 20.62 -2.12
CA GLY A 108 14.68 21.12 -1.11
C GLY A 108 13.38 20.33 -1.01
N GLY A 109 12.58 20.65 0.00
CA GLY A 109 11.23 20.14 0.16
C GLY A 109 10.21 21.27 0.20
N GLU A 110 8.98 20.97 -0.23
CA GLU A 110 7.84 21.89 -0.23
C GLU A 110 6.62 21.17 0.34
N VAL A 111 5.93 21.79 1.28
CA VAL A 111 4.65 21.32 1.82
C VAL A 111 3.55 21.62 0.80
N THR A 112 2.80 20.60 0.40
CA THR A 112 1.77 20.73 -0.64
C THR A 112 0.36 20.86 -0.07
N ASP A 113 0.14 20.44 1.18
CA ASP A 113 -1.14 20.58 1.88
C ASP A 113 -0.93 20.80 3.39
N TYR A 114 -1.97 21.27 4.08
CA TYR A 114 -1.92 21.57 5.51
C TYR A 114 -1.48 20.36 6.35
N GLY A 115 -0.52 20.59 7.25
CA GLY A 115 0.04 19.53 8.10
C GLY A 115 1.01 18.59 7.38
N GLY A 116 1.45 18.93 6.17
CA GLY A 116 2.47 18.18 5.47
C GLY A 116 3.84 18.28 6.12
N TYR A 117 4.62 17.23 6.00
CA TYR A 117 5.94 17.14 6.62
C TYR A 117 6.90 16.36 5.73
N TYR A 118 8.17 16.65 5.89
CA TYR A 118 9.23 15.90 5.25
C TYR A 118 10.51 15.96 6.07
N ARG A 119 11.31 14.90 5.96
CA ARG A 119 12.69 14.89 6.41
C ARG A 119 13.51 14.18 5.35
N VAL A 120 14.57 14.83 4.90
CA VAL A 120 15.51 14.29 3.92
C VAL A 120 16.94 14.54 4.38
N TYR A 121 17.76 13.50 4.28
CA TYR A 121 19.20 13.57 4.44
C TYR A 121 19.83 13.44 3.06
N ILE A 122 20.73 14.36 2.71
CA ILE A 122 21.37 14.47 1.41
C ILE A 122 22.87 14.32 1.59
N ASP A 123 23.50 13.53 0.72
CA ASP A 123 24.94 13.29 0.72
C ASP A 123 25.47 13.08 -0.70
N ASP A 124 26.79 13.09 -0.86
CA ASP A 124 27.50 12.80 -2.13
C ASP A 124 26.97 13.58 -3.35
N VAL A 125 26.68 14.87 -3.18
CA VAL A 125 26.22 15.73 -4.28
C VAL A 125 27.37 15.99 -5.25
N SER A 126 27.19 15.65 -6.52
CA SER A 126 28.15 15.90 -7.59
C SER A 126 27.44 16.38 -8.85
N LEU A 127 28.08 17.33 -9.54
CA LEU A 127 27.65 17.83 -10.84
C LEU A 127 28.78 17.54 -11.83
N THR A 128 28.49 16.78 -12.89
CA THR A 128 29.48 16.39 -13.89
C THR A 128 29.03 16.84 -15.28
N GLU A 129 29.89 17.55 -16.00
CA GLU A 129 29.70 17.78 -17.44
C GLU A 129 30.03 16.53 -18.23
N GLN A 130 29.15 16.15 -19.16
CA GLN A 130 29.32 15.00 -20.04
C GLN A 130 29.15 15.44 -21.49
N ALA A 131 29.81 14.75 -22.43
CA ALA A 131 29.54 14.95 -23.84
C ALA A 131 28.03 14.80 -24.08
N ALA A 132 27.41 15.74 -24.80
CA ALA A 132 26.00 15.63 -25.14
C ALA A 132 25.82 14.42 -26.07
N ASN A 133 25.51 13.27 -25.49
CA ASN A 133 25.05 12.12 -26.23
C ASN A 133 23.63 12.44 -26.71
N MET A 134 23.53 13.22 -27.79
CA MET A 134 22.31 13.76 -28.41
C MET A 134 21.31 12.69 -28.92
N ASN A 135 21.48 11.43 -28.54
CA ASN A 135 20.60 10.32 -28.88
C ASN A 135 19.92 9.66 -27.67
N GLN A 136 20.06 10.21 -26.46
CA GLN A 136 19.31 9.72 -25.30
C GLN A 136 18.29 10.77 -24.85
N THR A 137 17.11 10.70 -25.44
CA THR A 137 15.89 11.19 -24.79
C THR A 137 15.67 10.32 -23.56
N GLN A 138 16.08 10.78 -22.38
CA GLN A 138 15.85 10.04 -21.14
C GLN A 138 14.39 10.23 -20.72
N VAL A 139 13.60 9.17 -20.81
CA VAL A 139 12.28 9.09 -20.17
C VAL A 139 12.49 8.40 -18.82
N GLY A 140 12.25 9.13 -17.72
CA GLY A 140 12.21 8.53 -16.39
C GLY A 140 10.88 7.83 -16.17
N ILE A 141 10.89 6.50 -16.11
CA ILE A 141 9.74 5.70 -15.64
C ILE A 141 9.95 5.48 -14.14
N VAL A 142 9.03 5.98 -13.32
CA VAL A 142 9.02 5.75 -11.86
C VAL A 142 8.06 4.59 -11.56
N SER A 143 8.54 3.59 -10.84
CA SER A 143 7.71 2.48 -10.34
C SER A 143 6.94 2.89 -9.09
N GLY A 144 5.71 2.38 -8.93
CA GLY A 144 4.92 2.42 -7.70
C GLY A 144 5.03 1.13 -6.86
N GLU A 145 3.97 0.82 -6.12
CA GLU A 145 3.85 -0.31 -5.19
C GLU A 145 2.57 -1.12 -5.42
N LEU A 146 2.61 -2.42 -5.12
CA LEU A 146 1.38 -3.23 -5.04
C LEU A 146 0.51 -2.75 -3.87
N ARG A 147 -0.69 -2.25 -4.18
CA ARG A 147 -1.66 -1.75 -3.20
C ARG A 147 -2.93 -2.58 -3.22
N PHE A 148 -3.45 -2.84 -2.03
CA PHE A 148 -4.71 -3.55 -1.82
C PHE A 148 -5.57 -2.82 -0.79
N SER A 149 -6.86 -2.72 -1.08
CA SER A 149 -7.85 -2.27 -0.10
C SER A 149 -9.14 -3.06 -0.23
N THR A 150 -9.80 -3.28 0.91
CA THR A 150 -11.14 -3.89 0.99
C THR A 150 -11.90 -3.22 2.12
N LEU A 151 -13.22 -3.11 1.96
CA LEU A 151 -14.10 -2.68 3.05
C LEU A 151 -14.51 -3.89 3.88
N SER A 152 -14.59 -3.70 5.21
CA SER A 152 -15.21 -4.67 6.11
C SER A 152 -16.71 -4.78 5.78
N GLY A 153 -17.20 -6.00 5.60
CA GLY A 153 -18.63 -6.28 5.37
C GLY A 153 -19.33 -6.78 6.63
N SER A 154 -20.65 -6.61 6.68
CA SER A 154 -21.54 -7.26 7.65
C SER A 154 -22.56 -8.14 6.93
N PHE A 155 -22.85 -9.31 7.49
CA PHE A 155 -23.94 -10.15 6.99
C PHE A 155 -25.30 -9.60 7.41
N LEU A 156 -26.34 -9.91 6.62
CA LEU A 156 -27.72 -9.67 7.03
C LEU A 156 -28.15 -10.67 8.12
N ASP A 157 -29.08 -10.24 8.97
CA ASP A 157 -29.67 -11.07 10.01
C ASP A 157 -30.30 -12.34 9.45
N VAL A 158 -30.09 -13.46 10.13
CA VAL A 158 -30.71 -14.76 9.79
C VAL A 158 -31.79 -15.10 10.80
N LYS A 159 -33.01 -15.33 10.31
CA LYS A 159 -34.10 -15.85 11.14
C LYS A 159 -33.91 -17.35 11.37
N LEU A 160 -33.86 -17.76 12.64
CA LEU A 160 -33.83 -19.16 13.02
C LEU A 160 -35.12 -19.86 12.56
N THR A 161 -34.97 -21.00 11.89
CA THR A 161 -36.08 -21.81 11.40
C THR A 161 -35.75 -23.29 11.50
N ASN A 162 -36.76 -24.10 11.82
CA ASN A 162 -36.61 -25.55 11.95
C ASN A 162 -36.76 -26.27 10.60
N SER A 163 -37.41 -25.66 9.62
CA SER A 163 -37.80 -26.28 8.35
C SER A 163 -36.97 -25.83 7.14
N GLY A 164 -36.21 -24.73 7.24
CA GLY A 164 -35.42 -24.17 6.14
C GLY A 164 -33.90 -24.29 6.32
N ILE A 165 -33.17 -23.96 5.24
CA ILE A 165 -31.73 -23.66 5.31
C ILE A 165 -31.60 -22.27 5.92
N MET A 166 -30.75 -22.15 6.94
CA MET A 166 -30.40 -20.86 7.55
C MET A 166 -29.17 -20.34 6.82
N GLU A 167 -29.33 -19.31 5.99
CA GLU A 167 -28.21 -18.73 5.26
C GLU A 167 -28.32 -17.21 5.17
N THR A 168 -27.15 -16.58 5.00
CA THR A 168 -27.03 -15.15 4.73
C THR A 168 -25.97 -14.91 3.68
N VAL A 169 -26.16 -13.84 2.92
CA VAL A 169 -25.25 -13.40 1.87
C VAL A 169 -24.80 -11.98 2.13
N ALA A 170 -23.55 -11.70 1.79
CA ALA A 170 -22.98 -10.36 1.82
C ALA A 170 -22.08 -10.18 0.60
N THR A 171 -21.86 -8.94 0.19
CA THR A 171 -20.94 -8.62 -0.92
C THR A 171 -20.03 -7.48 -0.50
N THR A 172 -18.75 -7.58 -0.83
CA THR A 172 -17.79 -6.46 -0.75
C THR A 172 -17.05 -6.33 -2.07
N THR A 173 -16.35 -5.21 -2.23
CA THR A 173 -15.47 -4.97 -3.37
C THR A 173 -14.06 -4.74 -2.84
N ALA A 174 -13.11 -5.49 -3.39
CA ALA A 174 -11.69 -5.27 -3.18
C ALA A 174 -11.08 -4.50 -4.35
N ALA A 175 -10.23 -3.52 -4.07
CA ALA A 175 -9.44 -2.81 -5.07
C ALA A 175 -7.98 -3.28 -5.00
N ILE A 176 -7.41 -3.59 -6.16
CA ILE A 176 -6.03 -4.04 -6.33
C ILE A 176 -5.36 -3.15 -7.37
N THR A 177 -4.21 -2.59 -7.05
CA THR A 177 -3.40 -1.81 -7.99
C THR A 177 -1.96 -2.33 -7.97
N ASP A 178 -1.46 -2.77 -9.13
CA ASP A 178 -0.05 -3.08 -9.36
C ASP A 178 0.54 -2.07 -10.35
N ASP A 179 1.26 -1.09 -9.81
CA ASP A 179 2.04 -0.10 -10.55
C ASP A 179 3.56 -0.29 -10.32
N THR A 180 3.98 -1.48 -9.86
CA THR A 180 5.40 -1.80 -9.57
C THR A 180 6.30 -1.72 -10.80
N GLY A 181 5.73 -1.80 -12.00
CA GLY A 181 6.46 -1.79 -13.26
C GLY A 181 7.23 -3.08 -13.56
N ARG A 182 7.23 -4.07 -12.64
CA ARG A 182 7.94 -5.35 -12.84
C ARG A 182 7.06 -6.44 -13.43
N ALA A 183 5.74 -6.31 -13.24
CA ALA A 183 4.75 -7.30 -13.65
C ALA A 183 5.13 -8.72 -13.20
N GLU A 184 5.60 -8.89 -11.96
CA GLU A 184 5.98 -10.20 -11.39
C GLU A 184 4.78 -11.12 -11.10
N GLY A 185 3.56 -10.64 -11.36
CA GLY A 185 2.34 -11.30 -10.95
C GLY A 185 2.05 -11.04 -9.47
N TRP A 186 0.82 -11.33 -9.06
CA TRP A 186 0.39 -11.13 -7.69
C TRP A 186 -0.72 -12.12 -7.32
N ASN A 187 -0.90 -12.33 -6.02
CA ASN A 187 -2.00 -13.09 -5.47
C ASN A 187 -2.67 -12.33 -4.32
N LEU A 188 -3.99 -12.42 -4.28
CA LEU A 188 -4.81 -12.04 -3.14
C LEU A 188 -5.18 -13.31 -2.38
N LYS A 189 -4.80 -13.37 -1.12
CA LYS A 189 -5.06 -14.48 -0.21
C LYS A 189 -6.00 -14.07 0.92
N ILE A 190 -6.79 -15.02 1.38
CA ILE A 190 -7.67 -14.90 2.54
C ILE A 190 -7.38 -16.00 3.56
N SER A 191 -7.52 -15.68 4.84
CA SER A 191 -7.72 -16.66 5.92
C SER A 191 -8.76 -16.09 6.89
N ALA A 192 -9.44 -16.94 7.65
CA ALA A 192 -10.43 -16.46 8.59
C ALA A 192 -10.56 -17.33 9.85
N THR A 193 -11.01 -16.71 10.94
CA THR A 193 -11.34 -17.42 12.18
C THR A 193 -12.75 -18.01 12.11
N ASN A 194 -13.07 -18.93 13.01
CA ASN A 194 -14.46 -19.32 13.22
C ASN A 194 -15.29 -18.14 13.72
N PHE A 195 -16.61 -18.20 13.51
CA PHE A 195 -17.53 -17.22 14.05
C PHE A 195 -17.91 -17.62 15.47
N ILE A 196 -17.67 -16.74 16.44
CA ILE A 196 -17.94 -16.98 17.86
C ILE A 196 -19.07 -16.05 18.30
N SER A 197 -20.06 -16.60 19.01
CA SER A 197 -21.14 -15.80 19.58
C SER A 197 -20.66 -14.93 20.73
N ASP A 198 -21.41 -13.89 21.06
CA ASP A 198 -21.37 -13.32 22.40
C ASP A 198 -21.69 -14.40 23.47
N GLU A 199 -21.38 -14.13 24.73
CA GLU A 199 -21.77 -15.03 25.82
C GLU A 199 -23.30 -15.14 25.90
N LEU A 200 -23.79 -16.38 25.93
CA LEU A 200 -25.20 -16.72 25.97
C LEU A 200 -25.52 -17.40 27.30
N ASN A 201 -26.58 -16.94 27.97
CA ASN A 201 -27.07 -17.57 29.19
C ASN A 201 -27.43 -19.04 28.95
N ASP A 202 -26.93 -19.91 29.82
CA ASP A 202 -27.27 -21.32 29.84
C ASP A 202 -28.60 -21.55 30.57
N PRO A 203 -29.67 -21.98 29.87
CA PRO A 203 -30.97 -22.22 30.50
C PRO A 203 -30.96 -23.40 31.47
N SER A 204 -29.96 -24.28 31.41
CA SER A 204 -29.84 -25.42 32.32
C SER A 204 -29.28 -25.05 33.69
N SER A 205 -28.77 -23.82 33.83
CA SER A 205 -28.08 -23.30 35.01
C SER A 205 -28.89 -22.29 35.83
N GLU A 206 -30.16 -22.06 35.49
CA GLU A 206 -30.99 -21.00 36.12
C GLU A 206 -30.34 -19.60 36.07
N GLY A 207 -29.55 -19.33 35.02
CA GLY A 207 -28.85 -18.06 34.81
C GLY A 207 -27.52 -17.91 35.53
N GLN A 208 -26.99 -18.99 36.12
CA GLN A 208 -25.71 -19.00 36.85
C GLN A 208 -24.49 -19.34 35.97
N ALA A 209 -24.72 -19.74 34.71
CA ALA A 209 -23.69 -20.02 33.74
C ALA A 209 -24.01 -19.40 32.37
N ALA A 210 -22.95 -19.13 31.61
CA ALA A 210 -23.02 -18.72 30.22
C ALA A 210 -22.05 -19.55 29.37
N TYR A 211 -22.29 -19.57 28.06
CA TYR A 211 -21.40 -20.22 27.10
C TYR A 211 -21.35 -19.45 25.78
N ALA A 212 -20.30 -19.66 25.00
CA ALA A 212 -20.22 -19.18 23.62
C ALA A 212 -20.33 -20.34 22.63
N LEU A 213 -21.00 -20.07 21.50
CA LEU A 213 -21.23 -21.02 20.42
C LEU A 213 -20.37 -20.68 19.20
N MET A 214 -19.96 -21.72 18.49
CA MET A 214 -19.13 -21.59 17.29
C MET A 214 -19.86 -22.03 16.03
N ILE A 215 -19.84 -21.17 15.00
CA ILE A 215 -20.08 -21.56 13.62
C ILE A 215 -18.70 -21.77 12.96
N PRO A 216 -18.37 -22.97 12.47
CA PRO A 216 -17.07 -23.22 11.87
C PRO A 216 -16.92 -22.41 10.58
N ILE A 217 -15.71 -21.89 10.32
CA ILE A 217 -15.44 -21.07 9.14
C ILE A 217 -15.66 -21.82 7.82
N SER A 218 -15.57 -23.15 7.85
CA SER A 218 -15.90 -24.02 6.72
C SER A 218 -17.38 -23.96 6.29
N ALA A 219 -18.24 -23.32 7.09
CA ALA A 219 -19.62 -23.04 6.74
C ALA A 219 -19.76 -21.79 5.82
N MET A 220 -18.68 -21.04 5.63
CA MET A 220 -18.62 -19.88 4.74
C MET A 220 -18.01 -20.27 3.39
N LYS A 221 -18.71 -19.89 2.31
CA LYS A 221 -18.19 -19.89 0.95
C LYS A 221 -17.91 -18.46 0.52
N LEU A 222 -16.82 -18.30 -0.21
CA LEU A 222 -16.44 -17.06 -0.87
C LEU A 222 -16.54 -17.30 -2.38
N GLU A 223 -17.22 -16.40 -3.06
CA GLU A 223 -17.42 -16.43 -4.50
C GLU A 223 -16.93 -15.11 -5.08
N THR A 224 -15.80 -15.14 -5.79
CA THR A 224 -15.42 -14.01 -6.63
C THR A 224 -16.01 -14.24 -8.03
N SER A 225 -16.95 -13.42 -8.44
CA SER A 225 -17.72 -13.63 -9.67
C SER A 225 -17.16 -12.86 -10.87
N SER A 226 -16.52 -11.72 -10.62
CA SER A 226 -15.90 -10.91 -11.67
C SER A 226 -14.70 -10.13 -11.16
N VAL A 227 -13.76 -9.92 -12.08
CA VAL A 227 -12.70 -8.92 -11.93
C VAL A 227 -12.93 -7.85 -12.99
N ASN A 228 -13.22 -6.64 -12.54
CA ASN A 228 -13.46 -5.48 -13.40
C ASN A 228 -12.14 -4.74 -13.58
N HIS A 229 -11.75 -4.52 -14.84
CA HIS A 229 -10.66 -3.61 -15.19
C HIS A 229 -11.05 -2.16 -14.85
N VAL A 230 -10.15 -1.43 -14.21
CA VAL A 230 -10.31 0.00 -13.93
C VAL A 230 -9.33 0.81 -14.78
N ALA A 231 -8.04 0.45 -14.76
CA ALA A 231 -6.98 1.14 -15.49
C ALA A 231 -5.77 0.21 -15.75
N GLY A 232 -4.90 0.57 -16.69
CA GLY A 232 -3.71 -0.23 -17.02
C GLY A 232 -4.03 -1.42 -17.92
N GLN A 233 -3.40 -2.58 -17.68
CA GLN A 233 -3.54 -3.76 -18.52
C GLN A 233 -4.93 -4.39 -18.43
N GLN A 234 -5.53 -4.67 -19.59
CA GLN A 234 -6.81 -5.39 -19.70
C GLN A 234 -6.73 -6.80 -19.08
N VAL A 235 -7.85 -7.28 -18.55
CA VAL A 235 -7.93 -8.63 -17.95
C VAL A 235 -7.76 -9.68 -19.06
N HIS A 236 -6.66 -10.42 -19.02
CA HIS A 236 -6.44 -11.56 -19.90
C HIS A 236 -7.28 -12.77 -19.45
N PRO A 237 -7.98 -13.49 -20.34
CA PRO A 237 -8.95 -14.52 -19.96
C PRO A 237 -8.37 -15.75 -19.24
N VAL A 238 -7.07 -16.03 -19.45
CA VAL A 238 -6.38 -17.19 -18.84
C VAL A 238 -5.37 -16.77 -17.77
N HIS A 239 -4.47 -15.85 -18.10
CA HIS A 239 -3.36 -15.41 -17.24
C HIS A 239 -3.63 -14.14 -16.41
N GLY A 240 -4.71 -13.40 -16.72
CA GLY A 240 -5.04 -12.17 -16.02
C GLY A 240 -5.53 -12.45 -14.60
N PRO A 241 -6.00 -11.42 -13.89
CA PRO A 241 -6.65 -11.62 -12.59
C PRO A 241 -7.81 -12.63 -12.70
N VAL A 242 -7.59 -13.87 -12.23
CA VAL A 242 -8.60 -14.93 -12.25
C VAL A 242 -9.19 -15.12 -10.86
N ALA A 243 -10.49 -14.90 -10.79
CA ALA A 243 -11.34 -15.09 -9.63
C ALA A 243 -11.65 -16.58 -9.39
N HIS A 244 -11.63 -17.03 -8.13
CA HIS A 244 -11.97 -18.39 -7.72
C HIS A 244 -12.99 -18.43 -6.58
N SER A 245 -13.90 -19.39 -6.63
CA SER A 245 -14.79 -19.70 -5.51
C SER A 245 -14.15 -20.74 -4.59
N ILE A 246 -14.16 -20.47 -3.29
CA ILE A 246 -13.56 -21.36 -2.28
C ILE A 246 -14.48 -21.55 -1.08
N THR A 247 -14.31 -22.66 -0.38
CA THR A 247 -14.75 -22.78 1.02
C THR A 247 -13.65 -22.21 1.90
N VAL A 248 -14.01 -21.27 2.77
CA VAL A 248 -13.03 -20.53 3.57
C VAL A 248 -12.52 -21.40 4.72
N SER A 249 -11.24 -21.26 5.04
CA SER A 249 -10.56 -21.99 6.10
C SER A 249 -9.74 -21.05 6.99
N GLY A 250 -9.23 -21.60 8.09
CA GLY A 250 -8.23 -20.93 8.92
C GLY A 250 -6.85 -20.82 8.26
N SER A 251 -6.60 -21.55 7.17
CA SER A 251 -5.36 -21.47 6.41
C SER A 251 -5.44 -20.44 5.29
N SER A 252 -4.29 -19.87 4.91
CA SER A 252 -4.18 -18.92 3.81
C SER A 252 -4.54 -19.57 2.48
N GLN A 253 -5.51 -19.02 1.76
CA GLN A 253 -6.02 -19.52 0.49
C GLN A 253 -6.05 -18.39 -0.55
N THR A 254 -5.51 -18.64 -1.74
CA THR A 254 -5.59 -17.69 -2.86
C THR A 254 -7.02 -17.61 -3.39
N ILE A 255 -7.55 -16.39 -3.52
CA ILE A 255 -8.89 -16.12 -4.08
C ILE A 255 -8.83 -15.41 -5.43
N VAL A 256 -7.78 -14.64 -5.67
CA VAL A 256 -7.50 -14.02 -6.98
C VAL A 256 -6.00 -14.09 -7.22
N LYS A 257 -5.61 -14.35 -8.46
CA LYS A 257 -4.21 -14.24 -8.87
C LYS A 257 -4.09 -13.71 -10.28
N ALA A 258 -2.98 -13.04 -10.56
CA ALA A 258 -2.53 -12.71 -11.90
C ALA A 258 -1.15 -13.31 -12.12
N ASP A 259 -0.95 -13.96 -13.26
CA ASP A 259 0.34 -14.53 -13.64
C ASP A 259 1.35 -13.40 -13.99
N PRO A 260 2.68 -13.68 -13.97
CA PRO A 260 3.67 -12.69 -14.35
C PRO A 260 3.43 -12.16 -15.76
N GLY A 261 3.46 -10.84 -15.92
CA GLY A 261 3.17 -10.14 -17.17
C GLY A 261 1.70 -9.84 -17.43
N PHE A 262 0.77 -10.24 -16.54
CA PHE A 262 -0.68 -10.14 -16.77
C PHE A 262 -1.48 -9.46 -15.64
N GLY A 263 -0.80 -8.81 -14.70
CA GLY A 263 -1.42 -8.20 -13.53
C GLY A 263 -1.16 -6.71 -13.35
N SER A 264 -0.48 -6.03 -14.29
CA SER A 264 -0.07 -4.63 -14.11
C SER A 264 -1.21 -3.67 -14.42
N GLY A 265 -1.79 -3.05 -13.40
CA GLY A 265 -2.94 -2.16 -13.55
C GLY A 265 -3.79 -2.07 -12.28
N SER A 266 -4.97 -1.47 -12.41
CA SER A 266 -5.95 -1.35 -11.36
C SER A 266 -7.19 -2.17 -11.66
N TYR A 267 -7.64 -2.95 -10.68
CA TYR A 267 -8.74 -3.89 -10.79
C TYR A 267 -9.67 -3.79 -9.58
N GLN A 268 -10.95 -4.07 -9.81
CA GLN A 268 -11.94 -4.26 -8.77
C GLN A 268 -12.44 -5.71 -8.78
N VAL A 269 -12.38 -6.36 -7.64
CA VAL A 269 -12.85 -7.73 -7.45
C VAL A 269 -14.10 -7.70 -6.60
N VAL A 270 -15.20 -8.20 -7.14
CA VAL A 270 -16.43 -8.39 -6.35
C VAL A 270 -16.30 -9.70 -5.59
N ILE A 271 -16.43 -9.64 -4.26
CA ILE A 271 -16.34 -10.79 -3.37
C ILE A 271 -17.71 -11.00 -2.74
N GLY A 272 -18.39 -12.07 -3.16
CA GLY A 272 -19.60 -12.57 -2.53
C GLY A 272 -19.28 -13.53 -1.39
N TYR A 273 -19.97 -13.38 -0.27
CA TYR A 273 -19.91 -14.29 0.87
C TYR A 273 -21.25 -14.98 1.01
N ARG A 274 -21.23 -16.29 1.24
CA ARG A 274 -22.39 -17.08 1.61
C ARG A 274 -22.09 -17.88 2.86
N LEU A 275 -22.77 -17.57 3.95
CA LEU A 275 -22.65 -18.29 5.22
C LEU A 275 -23.88 -19.16 5.42
N VAL A 276 -23.67 -20.47 5.58
CA VAL A 276 -24.73 -21.42 5.94
C VAL A 276 -24.63 -21.71 7.43
N ILE A 277 -25.66 -21.39 8.21
CA ILE A 277 -25.67 -21.58 9.66
C ILE A 277 -26.12 -23.02 9.98
N PRO A 278 -25.29 -23.85 10.63
CA PRO A 278 -25.71 -25.17 11.08
C PRO A 278 -26.83 -25.10 12.12
N LYS A 279 -27.72 -26.10 12.15
CA LYS A 279 -28.80 -26.18 13.15
C LYS A 279 -28.30 -26.44 14.57
N THR A 280 -27.12 -27.03 14.70
CA THR A 280 -26.45 -27.30 15.97
C THR A 280 -25.04 -26.73 15.94
N LEU A 281 -24.63 -26.07 17.03
CA LEU A 281 -23.33 -25.42 17.18
C LEU A 281 -22.59 -26.00 18.38
N GLN A 282 -21.27 -26.00 18.31
CA GLN A 282 -20.41 -26.47 19.39
C GLN A 282 -20.25 -25.38 20.46
N ILE A 283 -20.28 -25.78 21.73
CA ILE A 283 -19.88 -24.92 22.85
C ILE A 283 -18.35 -24.84 22.88
N VAL A 284 -17.80 -23.64 22.77
CA VAL A 284 -16.33 -23.40 22.72
C VAL A 284 -15.78 -22.72 23.97
N SER A 285 -16.63 -22.05 24.74
CA SER A 285 -16.28 -21.51 26.05
C SER A 285 -17.49 -21.60 26.97
N GLN A 286 -17.21 -21.62 28.27
CA GLN A 286 -18.22 -21.67 29.31
C GLN A 286 -17.72 -20.94 30.55
N SER A 287 -18.59 -20.18 31.18
CA SER A 287 -18.35 -19.43 32.41
C SER A 287 -19.46 -19.70 33.42
N GLY A 288 -19.17 -19.53 34.72
CA GLY A 288 -20.13 -19.77 35.80
C GLY A 288 -20.26 -21.23 36.24
N THR A 289 -21.34 -21.57 36.95
CA THR A 289 -21.55 -22.90 37.56
C THR A 289 -22.98 -23.41 37.36
N GLY A 290 -23.21 -24.71 37.60
CA GLY A 290 -24.55 -25.30 37.55
C GLY A 290 -25.05 -25.69 36.15
N SER A 291 -24.23 -25.50 35.11
CA SER A 291 -24.54 -25.95 33.75
C SER A 291 -24.59 -27.48 33.63
N LYS A 292 -25.52 -27.99 32.83
CA LYS A 292 -25.57 -29.40 32.40
C LYS A 292 -24.75 -29.67 31.13
N PHE A 293 -24.27 -28.62 30.47
CA PHE A 293 -23.46 -28.71 29.25
C PHE A 293 -21.98 -28.55 29.58
N LYS A 294 -21.13 -28.98 28.64
CA LYS A 294 -19.68 -28.86 28.70
C LYS A 294 -19.12 -28.28 27.41
N VAL A 295 -17.97 -27.63 27.50
CA VAL A 295 -17.16 -27.28 26.32
C VAL A 295 -16.92 -28.53 25.48
N GLY A 296 -17.22 -28.43 24.18
CA GLY A 296 -17.20 -29.53 23.23
C GLY A 296 -18.57 -30.11 22.88
N ASP A 297 -19.60 -29.91 23.73
CA ASP A 297 -20.96 -30.37 23.46
C ASP A 297 -21.59 -29.58 22.29
N TYR A 298 -22.57 -30.20 21.63
CA TYR A 298 -23.37 -29.56 20.59
C TYR A 298 -24.77 -29.22 21.11
N VAL A 299 -25.18 -27.98 20.91
CA VAL A 299 -26.54 -27.48 21.24
C VAL A 299 -27.18 -26.85 20.02
N GLY A 300 -28.51 -26.66 20.04
CA GLY A 300 -29.21 -25.95 18.96
C GLY A 300 -28.66 -24.52 18.77
N ALA A 301 -28.58 -24.07 17.51
CA ALA A 301 -28.19 -22.70 17.19
C ALA A 301 -29.07 -21.68 17.92
N ARG A 302 -28.48 -20.58 18.38
CA ARG A 302 -29.16 -19.54 19.16
C ARG A 302 -29.02 -18.17 18.54
N SER A 303 -30.02 -17.33 18.79
CA SER A 303 -30.00 -15.93 18.40
C SER A 303 -28.92 -15.21 19.21
N SER A 304 -27.96 -14.63 18.50
CA SER A 304 -26.82 -13.89 19.04
C SER A 304 -26.12 -13.17 17.87
N ILE A 305 -25.15 -12.32 18.19
CA ILE A 305 -24.18 -11.80 17.21
C ILE A 305 -23.01 -12.78 17.18
N TYR A 306 -22.65 -13.25 15.99
CA TYR A 306 -21.49 -14.12 15.80
C TYR A 306 -20.42 -13.37 15.00
N THR A 307 -19.23 -13.26 15.57
CA THR A 307 -18.13 -12.46 15.00
C THR A 307 -16.99 -13.35 14.54
N ALA A 308 -16.46 -13.07 13.35
CA ALA A 308 -15.24 -13.68 12.81
C ALA A 308 -14.31 -12.59 12.26
N THR A 309 -13.02 -12.89 12.22
CA THR A 309 -12.01 -12.04 11.59
C THR A 309 -11.62 -12.65 10.25
N LEU A 310 -11.71 -11.84 9.19
CA LEU A 310 -11.22 -12.18 7.85
C LEU A 310 -9.92 -11.40 7.61
N ASN A 311 -8.84 -12.12 7.32
CA ASN A 311 -7.52 -11.55 7.05
C ASN A 311 -7.23 -11.65 5.55
N PHE A 312 -7.09 -10.50 4.90
CA PHE A 312 -6.70 -10.40 3.51
C PHE A 312 -5.23 -9.99 3.41
N SER A 313 -4.51 -10.59 2.47
CA SER A 313 -3.12 -10.24 2.18
C SER A 313 -2.89 -10.29 0.68
N ALA A 314 -2.16 -9.30 0.16
CA ALA A 314 -1.67 -9.28 -1.21
C ALA A 314 -0.15 -9.46 -1.20
N GLY A 315 0.36 -10.25 -2.14
CA GLY A 315 1.80 -10.44 -2.31
C GLY A 315 2.18 -10.44 -3.79
N THR A 316 3.37 -9.94 -4.09
CA THR A 316 4.02 -10.06 -5.41
C THR A 316 4.73 -11.40 -5.52
N GLY A 317 4.88 -11.88 -6.76
CA GLY A 317 5.49 -13.17 -7.04
C GLY A 317 4.53 -14.34 -6.77
N LEU A 318 4.56 -15.32 -7.68
CA LEU A 318 3.84 -16.58 -7.56
C LEU A 318 4.80 -17.71 -7.20
#